data_AF-A0A359KNW4-F1
#
_entry.id   AF-A0A359KNW4-F1
#
_cell.length_a   1.000
_cell.length_b   1.000
_cell.length_c   1.000
_cell.angle_alpha   90.00
_cell.angle_beta   90.00
_cell.angle_gamma   90.00
#
_symmetry.space_group_name_H-M   'P 1'
#
loop_
_entity.id
_entity.type
_entity.pdbx_description
1 polymer ?
#
loop_
_entity_poly.entity_id
_entity_poly.type
_entity_poly.pdbx_seq_one_letter_code
_entity_poly.pdbx_strand_id
1 'polypeptide(L)'
;MLSIFAAAWRVILKRGRADWLILAAALLIITLATTLLSSGPIYAAAVSLSGLHRTLHDAPVAAANVQISARIVPDDLQRFDDAVVRVGSGAFAATGGPIARTGVSDSYAFPNQQDVRDLAVFYFFVGL
;
A
#
# COMPACT_ATOMS: atom_id res chain seq x y z
N MET A 1 49.71 0.05 -34.88
CA MET A 1 48.70 0.66 -33.98
C MET A 1 48.49 -0.17 -32.71
N LEU A 2 48.23 -1.49 -32.80
CA LEU A 2 48.04 -2.38 -31.64
C LEU A 2 49.21 -2.36 -30.62
N SER A 3 50.45 -2.27 -31.11
CA SER A 3 51.68 -2.21 -30.32
C SER A 3 51.83 -0.92 -29.50
N ILE A 4 51.33 0.21 -30.02
CA ILE A 4 51.33 1.50 -29.32
C ILE A 4 50.32 1.46 -28.17
N PHE A 5 49.13 0.88 -28.41
CA PHE A 5 48.14 0.64 -27.36
C PHE A 5 48.67 -0.28 -26.25
N ALA A 6 49.34 -1.38 -26.61
CA ALA A 6 49.93 -2.30 -25.64
C ALA A 6 51.04 -1.65 -24.80
N ALA A 7 51.86 -0.79 -25.42
CA ALA A 7 52.91 -0.04 -24.72
C ALA A 7 52.30 1.01 -23.77
N ALA A 8 51.30 1.77 -24.22
CA ALA A 8 50.57 2.73 -23.40
C ALA A 8 49.90 2.04 -22.20
N TRP A 9 49.25 0.90 -22.42
CA TRP A 9 48.61 0.10 -21.37
C TRP A 9 49.61 -0.37 -20.31
N ARG A 10 50.80 -0.84 -20.72
CA ARG A 10 51.87 -1.22 -19.79
C ARG A 10 52.36 -0.06 -18.93
N VAL A 11 52.51 1.13 -19.52
CA VAL A 11 52.94 2.33 -18.79
C VAL A 11 51.89 2.74 -17.76
N ILE A 12 50.62 2.74 -18.15
CA ILE A 12 49.50 3.07 -17.25
C ILE A 12 49.44 2.09 -16.07
N LEU A 13 49.54 0.78 -16.32
CA LEU A 13 49.54 -0.23 -15.26
C LEU A 13 50.74 -0.12 -14.33
N LYS A 14 51.93 0.13 -14.88
CA LYS A 14 53.17 0.26 -14.08
C LYS A 14 53.12 1.51 -13.20
N ARG A 15 52.58 2.61 -13.72
CA ARG A 15 52.38 3.86 -12.99
C ARG A 15 51.26 3.75 -11.95
N GLY A 16 50.16 3.07 -12.28
CA GLY A 16 49.09 2.77 -11.34
C GLY A 16 49.53 1.91 -10.15
N ARG A 17 50.49 1.00 -10.35
CA ARG A 17 51.13 0.27 -9.23
C ARG A 17 52.00 1.15 -8.34
N ALA A 18 52.68 2.15 -8.91
CA ALA A 18 53.49 3.09 -8.15
C ALA A 18 52.59 4.04 -7.32
N ASP A 19 51.46 4.45 -7.91
CA ASP A 19 50.49 5.37 -7.32
C ASP A 19 49.24 4.63 -6.78
N TRP A 20 49.41 3.42 -6.22
CA TRP A 20 48.30 2.56 -5.80
C TRP A 20 47.37 3.22 -4.78
N LEU A 21 47.91 4.04 -3.88
CA LEU A 21 47.14 4.76 -2.86
C LEU A 21 46.15 5.76 -3.47
N ILE A 22 46.54 6.44 -4.55
CA ILE A 22 45.67 7.37 -5.29
C ILE A 22 44.56 6.60 -5.99
N LEU A 23 44.89 5.46 -6.63
CA LEU A 23 43.88 4.60 -7.25
C LEU A 23 42.91 4.02 -6.23
N ALA A 24 43.40 3.61 -5.06
CA ALA A 24 42.56 3.12 -3.97
C ALA A 24 41.62 4.20 -3.44
N ALA A 25 42.12 5.43 -3.24
CA ALA A 25 41.30 6.57 -2.85
C ALA A 25 40.24 6.90 -3.91
N ALA A 26 40.62 6.93 -5.19
CA ALA A 26 39.69 7.15 -6.30
C ALA A 26 38.61 6.05 -6.36
N LEU A 27 38.99 4.78 -6.22
CA LEU A 27 38.08 3.66 -6.17
C LEU A 27 37.09 3.79 -5.01
N LEU A 28 37.59 4.15 -3.82
CA LEU A 28 36.79 4.35 -2.61
C LEU A 28 35.79 5.50 -2.78
N ILE A 29 36.22 6.62 -3.37
CA ILE A 29 35.35 7.76 -3.66
C ILE A 29 34.26 7.36 -4.66
N ILE A 30 34.61 6.65 -5.73
CA ILE A 30 33.66 6.19 -6.75
C ILE A 30 32.64 5.21 -6.14
N THR A 31 33.09 4.28 -5.30
CA THR A 31 32.19 3.35 -4.62
C THR A 31 31.25 4.09 -3.67
N LEU A 32 31.77 4.99 -2.83
CA LEU A 32 30.94 5.80 -1.93
C LEU A 32 29.92 6.65 -2.69
N ALA A 33 30.34 7.32 -3.76
CA ALA A 33 29.46 8.14 -4.59
C ALA A 33 28.36 7.29 -5.25
N THR A 34 28.71 6.11 -5.75
CA THR A 34 27.76 5.18 -6.38
C THR A 34 26.78 4.63 -5.35
N THR A 35 27.24 4.24 -4.16
CA THR A 35 26.38 3.81 -3.06
C THR A 35 25.41 4.93 -2.64
N LEU A 36 25.91 6.16 -2.51
CA LEU A 36 25.09 7.31 -2.15
C LEU A 36 24.02 7.57 -3.23
N LEU A 37 24.41 7.57 -4.51
CA LEU A 37 23.49 7.75 -5.63
C LEU A 37 22.44 6.63 -5.68
N SER A 38 22.84 5.38 -5.43
CA SER A 38 21.95 4.22 -5.41
C SER A 38 21.01 4.21 -4.19
N SER A 39 21.36 4.90 -3.10
CA SER A 39 20.52 4.94 -1.90
C SER A 39 19.24 5.76 -2.10
N GLY A 40 19.25 6.74 -3.01
CA GLY A 40 18.09 7.60 -3.30
C GLY A 40 16.84 6.81 -3.70
N PRO A 41 16.89 5.99 -4.78
CA PRO A 41 15.75 5.17 -5.20
C PRO A 41 15.26 4.20 -4.12
N ILE A 42 16.18 3.58 -3.37
CA ILE A 42 15.85 2.61 -2.32
C ILE A 42 15.09 3.29 -1.18
N TYR A 43 15.57 4.46 -0.74
CA TYR A 43 14.94 5.22 0.33
C TYR A 43 13.60 5.81 -0.11
N ALA A 44 13.52 6.33 -1.34
CA ALA A 44 12.29 6.85 -1.92
C ALA A 44 11.18 5.78 -2.01
N ALA A 45 11.54 4.55 -2.42
CA ALA A 45 10.59 3.43 -2.46
C ALA A 45 10.10 3.05 -1.07
N ALA A 46 11.01 2.96 -0.08
CA ALA A 46 10.66 2.61 1.30
C ALA A 46 9.77 3.67 1.98
N VAL A 47 10.07 4.95 1.78
CA VAL A 47 9.26 6.07 2.30
C VAL A 47 7.90 6.11 1.61
N SER A 48 7.84 5.90 0.29
CA SER A 48 6.56 5.89 -0.43
C SER A 48 5.65 4.75 0.03
N LEU A 49 6.19 3.54 0.23
CA LEU A 49 5.42 2.40 0.71
C LEU A 49 4.93 2.59 2.15
N SER A 50 5.79 3.14 3.01
CA SER A 50 5.44 3.43 4.40
C SER A 50 4.41 4.55 4.50
N GLY A 51 4.56 5.60 3.69
CA GLY A 51 3.62 6.71 3.58
C GLY A 51 2.27 6.25 3.03
N LEU A 52 2.27 5.34 2.04
CA LEU A 52 1.05 4.74 1.51
C LEU A 52 0.32 3.91 2.57
N HIS A 53 1.01 3.03 3.29
CA HIS A 53 0.42 2.27 4.40
C HIS A 53 -0.15 3.20 5.48
N ARG A 54 0.59 4.24 5.85
CA ARG A 54 0.15 5.24 6.83
C ARG A 54 -1.10 5.98 6.35
N THR A 55 -1.11 6.39 5.08
CA THR A 55 -2.23 7.13 4.47
C THR A 55 -3.46 6.25 4.36
N LEU A 56 -3.31 4.97 3.98
CA LEU A 56 -4.41 4.01 3.94
C LEU A 56 -4.94 3.68 5.34
N HIS A 57 -4.05 3.58 6.34
CA HIS A 57 -4.44 3.35 7.73
C HIS A 57 -5.21 4.54 8.32
N ASP A 58 -4.76 5.77 8.02
CA ASP A 58 -5.35 7.00 8.55
C ASP A 58 -6.49 7.54 7.65
N ALA A 59 -6.75 6.92 6.49
CA ALA A 59 -7.81 7.32 5.58
C ALA A 59 -9.19 7.08 6.22
N PRO A 60 -10.16 8.01 6.06
CA PRO A 60 -11.54 7.75 6.40
C PRO A 60 -11.99 6.49 5.66
N VAL A 61 -12.64 5.57 6.37
CA VAL A 61 -13.07 4.26 5.86
C VAL A 61 -13.72 4.37 4.47
N ALA A 62 -14.54 5.41 4.25
CA ALA A 62 -15.22 5.71 2.98
C ALA A 62 -14.31 5.98 1.76
N ALA A 63 -13.03 6.29 1.95
CA ALA A 63 -12.07 6.59 0.88
C ALA A 63 -11.12 5.42 0.57
N ALA A 64 -11.04 4.42 1.47
CA ALA A 64 -10.19 3.25 1.33
C ALA A 64 -10.99 1.94 1.17
N ASN A 65 -12.32 2.01 1.24
CA ASN A 65 -13.21 0.87 1.07
C ASN A 65 -14.19 1.06 -0.09
N VAL A 66 -14.72 -0.06 -0.59
CA VAL A 66 -15.90 -0.05 -1.45
C VAL A 66 -17.09 -0.39 -0.57
N GLN A 67 -17.88 0.62 -0.22
CA GLN A 67 -19.10 0.43 0.56
C GLN A 67 -20.31 0.30 -0.36
N ILE A 68 -21.02 -0.83 -0.26
CA ILE A 68 -22.29 -1.06 -0.95
C ILE A 68 -23.39 -0.94 0.11
N SER A 69 -24.23 0.07 -0.01
CA SER A 69 -25.38 0.28 0.89
C SER A 69 -26.68 0.08 0.13
N ALA A 70 -27.55 -0.79 0.66
CA ALA A 70 -28.90 -1.00 0.13
C ALA A 70 -29.88 -1.12 1.30
N ARG A 71 -31.08 -0.56 1.15
CA ARG A 71 -32.19 -0.80 2.08
C ARG A 71 -32.84 -2.13 1.68
N ILE A 72 -32.80 -3.11 2.57
CA ILE A 72 -33.25 -4.49 2.31
C ILE A 72 -34.36 -4.83 3.30
N VAL A 73 -35.43 -5.47 2.82
CA VAL A 73 -36.50 -6.02 3.65
C VAL A 73 -35.95 -7.26 4.38
N PRO A 74 -36.25 -7.49 5.67
CA PRO A 74 -35.63 -8.56 6.46
C PRO A 74 -35.66 -9.95 5.80
N ASP A 75 -36.75 -10.30 5.13
CA ASP A 75 -36.94 -11.60 4.47
C ASP A 75 -35.96 -11.85 3.32
N ASP A 76 -35.44 -10.79 2.69
CA ASP A 76 -34.51 -10.87 1.56
C ASP A 76 -33.04 -10.73 1.98
N LEU A 77 -32.75 -10.46 3.27
CA LEU A 77 -31.40 -10.12 3.76
C LEU A 77 -30.37 -11.19 3.39
N GLN A 78 -30.70 -12.47 3.60
CA GLN A 78 -29.78 -13.58 3.35
C GLN A 78 -29.50 -13.75 1.85
N ARG A 79 -30.52 -13.57 1.01
CA ARG A 79 -30.38 -13.65 -0.45
C ARG A 79 -29.48 -12.54 -1.00
N PHE A 80 -29.63 -11.31 -0.50
CA PHE A 80 -28.77 -10.19 -0.90
C PHE A 80 -27.35 -10.38 -0.42
N ASP A 81 -27.15 -10.85 0.81
CA ASP A 81 -25.82 -11.09 1.33
C ASP A 81 -25.07 -12.17 0.53
N ASP A 82 -25.72 -13.29 0.23
CA ASP A 82 -25.13 -14.36 -0.59
C ASP A 82 -24.78 -13.88 -2.01
N ALA A 83 -25.48 -12.86 -2.52
CA ALA A 83 -25.15 -12.25 -3.81
C ALA A 83 -23.94 -11.31 -3.68
N VAL A 84 -23.91 -10.47 -2.64
CA VAL A 84 -22.81 -9.53 -2.38
C VAL A 84 -21.51 -10.25 -2.07
N VAL A 85 -21.54 -11.28 -1.21
CA VAL A 85 -20.37 -12.09 -0.87
C VAL A 85 -19.81 -12.76 -2.12
N ARG A 86 -20.66 -13.40 -2.94
CA ARG A 86 -20.24 -14.08 -4.17
C ARG A 86 -19.62 -13.14 -5.21
N VAL A 87 -20.25 -11.98 -5.44
CA VAL A 87 -19.75 -10.98 -6.40
C VAL A 87 -18.48 -10.33 -5.86
N GLY A 88 -18.46 -9.94 -4.58
CA GLY A 88 -17.32 -9.34 -3.91
C GLY A 88 -16.11 -10.27 -3.87
N SER A 89 -16.31 -11.54 -3.50
CA SER A 89 -15.23 -12.54 -3.48
C SER A 89 -14.63 -12.77 -4.87
N GLY A 90 -15.44 -12.70 -5.93
CA GLY A 90 -14.97 -12.82 -7.30
C GLY A 90 -14.24 -11.58 -7.79
N ALA A 91 -14.83 -10.40 -7.59
CA ALA A 91 -14.30 -9.13 -8.08
C ALA A 91 -13.00 -8.71 -7.38
N PHE A 92 -12.86 -9.02 -6.09
CA PHE A 92 -11.69 -8.67 -5.28
C PHE A 92 -10.74 -9.86 -5.04
N ALA A 93 -10.90 -10.97 -5.77
CA ALA A 93 -10.08 -12.18 -5.60
C ALA A 93 -8.58 -11.91 -5.75
N ALA A 94 -8.20 -11.03 -6.68
CA ALA A 94 -6.79 -10.70 -6.96
C ALA A 94 -6.19 -9.68 -5.97
N THR A 95 -7.00 -8.76 -5.47
CA THR A 95 -6.59 -7.71 -4.52
C THR A 95 -6.59 -8.18 -3.07
N GLY A 96 -7.46 -9.14 -2.75
CA GLY A 96 -7.70 -9.59 -1.37
C GLY A 96 -8.39 -8.52 -0.52
N GLY A 97 -8.81 -8.91 0.68
CA GLY A 97 -9.40 -8.01 1.68
C GLY A 97 -10.55 -8.67 2.44
N PRO A 98 -10.72 -8.35 3.75
CA PRO A 98 -11.83 -8.87 4.53
C PRO A 98 -13.15 -8.23 4.07
N ILE A 99 -14.18 -9.06 3.88
CA ILE A 99 -15.54 -8.59 3.63
C ILE A 99 -16.21 -8.45 4.99
N ALA A 100 -16.70 -7.26 5.31
CA ALA A 100 -17.45 -7.02 6.54
C ALA A 100 -18.88 -6.60 6.22
N ARG A 101 -19.84 -7.12 6.99
CA ARG A 101 -21.24 -6.76 6.89
C ARG A 101 -21.58 -5.73 7.98
N THR A 102 -22.24 -4.66 7.58
CA THR A 102 -22.88 -3.72 8.50
C THR A 102 -24.37 -3.65 8.21
N GLY A 103 -25.18 -3.48 9.24
CA GLY A 103 -26.60 -3.21 9.09
C GLY A 103 -27.01 -2.08 10.02
N VAL A 104 -27.79 -1.16 9.50
CA VAL A 104 -28.40 -0.06 10.24
C VAL A 104 -29.90 -0.14 10.03
N SER A 105 -30.65 -0.19 11.11
CA SER A 105 -32.11 -0.19 11.05
C SER A 105 -32.63 1.21 10.76
N ASP A 106 -33.82 1.32 10.17
CA ASP A 106 -34.55 2.59 10.18
C ASP A 106 -34.92 2.98 11.62
N SER A 107 -35.29 4.26 11.80
CA SER A 107 -35.62 4.82 13.10
C SER A 107 -36.95 4.27 13.61
N TYR A 108 -36.95 3.64 14.78
CA TYR A 108 -38.16 3.16 15.45
C TYR A 108 -38.54 4.06 16.62
N ALA A 109 -39.81 4.44 16.70
CA ALA A 109 -40.34 5.09 17.90
C ALA A 109 -40.36 4.10 19.07
N PHE A 110 -39.97 4.55 20.26
CA PHE A 110 -40.09 3.71 21.45
C PHE A 110 -41.57 3.41 21.77
N PRO A 111 -41.87 2.20 22.28
CA PRO A 111 -43.24 1.86 22.68
C PRO A 111 -43.76 2.86 23.72
N ASN A 112 -45.06 3.17 23.66
CA ASN A 112 -45.79 4.09 24.55
C ASN A 112 -45.59 5.61 24.35
N GLN A 113 -45.11 6.07 23.19
CA GLN A 113 -45.07 7.51 22.86
C GLN A 113 -46.30 7.93 22.04
N GLN A 114 -47.10 8.87 22.56
CA GLN A 114 -48.22 9.48 21.84
C GLN A 114 -47.77 10.60 20.87
N ASP A 115 -46.58 11.14 21.12
CA ASP A 115 -45.93 12.20 20.36
C ASP A 115 -44.48 11.72 20.18
N VAL A 116 -44.06 11.40 18.95
CA VAL A 116 -42.79 10.69 18.68
C VAL A 116 -41.62 11.61 19.00
N ARG A 117 -40.91 11.35 20.10
CA ARG A 117 -39.78 12.18 20.58
C ARG A 117 -38.46 11.42 20.61
N ASP A 118 -38.51 10.11 20.86
CA ASP A 118 -37.31 9.29 20.95
C ASP A 118 -37.30 8.22 19.86
N LEU A 119 -36.27 8.27 19.03
CA LEU A 119 -36.03 7.34 17.92
C LEU A 119 -34.86 6.42 18.28
N ALA A 120 -35.09 5.12 18.23
CA ALA A 120 -34.05 4.11 18.32
C ALA A 120 -33.51 3.76 16.93
N VAL A 121 -32.19 3.74 16.79
CA VAL A 121 -31.49 3.22 15.61
C VAL A 121 -30.61 2.07 16.07
N PHE A 122 -30.83 0.88 15.51
CA PHE A 122 -30.03 -0.30 15.79
C PHE A 122 -28.93 -0.43 14.74
N TYR A 123 -27.69 -0.69 15.17
CA TYR A 123 -26.57 -0.93 14.27
C TYR A 123 -25.83 -2.20 14.68
N PHE A 124 -25.30 -2.94 13.70
CA PHE A 124 -24.41 -4.07 13.93
C PHE A 124 -23.25 -4.09 12.94
N PHE A 125 -22.15 -4.69 13.36
CA PHE A 125 -20.96 -4.95 12.54
C PHE A 125 -20.57 -6.43 12.73
N VAL A 126 -20.43 -7.15 11.62
CA VAL A 126 -20.00 -8.55 11.60
C VAL A 126 -18.88 -8.70 10.57
N GLY A 127 -17.70 -9.11 11.00
CA GLY A 127 -16.63 -9.53 10.09
C GLY A 127 -16.86 -10.96 9.63
N LEU A 128 -16.77 -11.22 8.32
CA LEU A 128 -16.83 -12.55 7.71
C LEU A 128 -15.44 -13.15 7.54
#